data_AF-A0A562CTK1-F1
#
_entry.id   AF-A0A562CTK1-F1
#
_cell.length_a   1.000
_cell.length_b   1.000
_cell.length_c   1.000
_cell.angle_alpha   90.00
_cell.angle_beta   90.00
_cell.angle_gamma   90.00
#
_symmetry.space_group_name_H-M   'P 1'
#
loop_
_entity.id
_entity.type
_entity.pdbx_description
1 polymer ?
#
loop_
_entity_poly.entity_id
_entity_poly.type
_entity_poly.pdbx_seq_one_letter_code
_entity_poly.pdbx_strand_id
1 'polypeptide(L)'
;MVMTEERPKTRVKERAEEQASAMTPDQQSAIRVLANDLHRLNQAVMRAVEAGVSVELVRSARHHGGDGNWGDLLIPVVVTNRTGK
;
A
#
# COMPACT_ATOMS: atom_id res chain seq x y z
N MET A 1 38.22 23.58 -15.23
CA MET A 1 36.91 24.07 -14.76
C MET A 1 36.01 22.84 -14.63
N VAL A 2 35.86 22.30 -13.42
CA VAL A 2 35.04 21.10 -13.18
C VAL A 2 33.60 21.57 -13.01
N MET A 3 32.72 21.21 -13.94
CA MET A 3 31.29 21.43 -13.79
C MET A 3 30.79 20.45 -12.73
N THR A 4 30.51 20.95 -11.52
CA THR A 4 29.76 20.17 -10.53
C THR A 4 28.30 20.14 -10.98
N GLU A 5 27.84 19.03 -11.56
CA GLU A 5 26.40 18.80 -11.73
C GLU A 5 25.77 18.76 -10.32
N GLU A 6 25.01 19.80 -9.98
CA GLU A 6 24.13 19.76 -8.82
C GLU A 6 23.13 18.62 -9.02
N ARG A 7 23.26 17.56 -8.21
CA ARG A 7 22.27 16.49 -8.18
C ARG A 7 20.90 17.13 -7.86
N PRO A 8 19.83 16.80 -8.60
CA PRO A 8 18.52 17.37 -8.34
C PRO A 8 18.13 17.07 -6.89
N LYS A 9 17.97 18.14 -6.08
CA LYS A 9 17.50 18.02 -4.70
C LYS A 9 16.05 17.54 -4.74
N THR A 10 15.85 16.23 -4.57
CA THR A 10 14.51 15.67 -4.44
C THR A 10 13.85 16.26 -3.20
N ARG A 11 12.88 17.16 -3.41
CA ARG A 11 12.10 17.84 -2.37
C ARG A 11 11.05 16.90 -1.78
N VAL A 12 11.49 15.76 -1.23
CA VAL A 12 10.61 14.71 -0.68
C VAL A 12 9.77 15.25 0.46
N LYS A 13 10.38 16.05 1.34
CA LYS A 13 9.73 16.62 2.52
C LYS A 13 8.70 17.70 2.16
N GLU A 14 9.06 18.67 1.32
CA GLU A 14 8.12 19.71 0.87
C GLU A 14 6.93 19.10 0.11
N ARG A 15 7.15 18.09 -0.75
CA ARG A 15 6.04 17.40 -1.44
C ARG A 15 5.10 16.68 -0.48
N ALA A 16 5.64 16.07 0.57
CA ALA A 16 4.83 15.42 1.61
C ALA A 16 4.03 16.45 2.42
N GLU A 17 4.62 17.61 2.72
CA GLU A 17 3.97 18.72 3.43
C GLU A 17 2.90 19.43 2.57
N GLU A 18 3.17 19.64 1.28
CA GLU A 18 2.21 20.16 0.29
C GLU A 18 1.02 19.20 0.09
N GLN A 19 1.28 17.89 -0.03
CA GLN A 19 0.20 16.91 -0.09
C GLN A 19 -0.60 16.83 1.22
N ALA A 20 0.05 16.95 2.37
CA ALA A 20 -0.63 16.96 3.66
C ALA A 20 -1.50 18.20 3.85
N SER A 21 -1.05 19.37 3.39
CA SER A 21 -1.81 20.63 3.48
C SER A 21 -2.96 20.74 2.49
N ALA A 22 -2.97 19.93 1.42
CA ALA A 22 -4.08 19.83 0.48
C ALA A 22 -5.21 18.87 0.92
N MET A 23 -5.00 18.07 1.98
CA MET A 23 -5.96 17.07 2.45
C MET A 23 -6.80 17.58 3.62
N THR A 24 -8.10 17.30 3.55
CA THR A 24 -9.00 17.50 4.70
C THR A 24 -8.57 16.60 5.87
N PRO A 25 -8.86 16.98 7.12
CA PRO A 25 -8.57 16.13 8.29
C PRO A 25 -9.14 14.72 8.19
N ASP A 26 -10.34 14.58 7.60
CA ASP A 26 -10.99 13.29 7.40
C ASP A 26 -10.25 12.41 6.40
N GLN A 27 -9.77 12.99 5.29
CA GLN A 27 -8.92 12.28 4.32
C GLN A 27 -7.61 11.81 4.97
N GLN A 28 -6.96 12.68 5.75
CA GLN A 28 -5.75 12.29 6.48
C GLN A 28 -6.02 11.15 7.47
N SER A 29 -7.14 11.22 8.20
CA SER A 29 -7.56 10.17 9.13
C SER A 29 -7.79 8.84 8.39
N ALA A 30 -8.55 8.86 7.30
CA ALA A 30 -8.82 7.69 6.47
C ALA A 30 -7.53 7.04 5.93
N ILE A 31 -6.56 7.85 5.49
CA ILE A 31 -5.25 7.36 5.02
C ILE A 31 -4.46 6.69 6.15
N ARG A 32 -4.46 7.28 7.36
CA ARG A 32 -3.79 6.67 8.52
C ARG A 32 -4.42 5.33 8.88
N VAL A 33 -5.75 5.24 8.89
CA VAL A 33 -6.47 3.98 9.13
C VAL A 33 -6.10 2.94 8.08
N LEU A 34 -6.16 3.31 6.79
CA LEU A 34 -5.80 2.42 5.68
C LEU A 34 -4.36 1.91 5.80
N ALA A 35 -3.40 2.77 6.14
CA ALA A 35 -2.00 2.39 6.33
C ALA A 35 -1.83 1.38 7.48
N ASN A 36 -2.55 1.60 8.59
CA ASN A 36 -2.52 0.69 9.73
C ASN A 36 -3.12 -0.68 9.38
N ASP A 37 -4.24 -0.71 8.67
CA ASP A 37 -4.89 -1.95 8.26
C ASP A 37 -4.07 -2.72 7.23
N LEU A 38 -3.42 -2.02 6.29
CA LEU A 38 -2.47 -2.64 5.35
C LEU A 38 -1.29 -3.27 6.10
N HIS A 39 -0.74 -2.57 7.10
CA HIS A 39 0.33 -3.14 7.91
C HIS A 39 -0.13 -4.42 8.65
N ARG A 40 -1.34 -4.40 9.23
CA ARG A 40 -1.92 -5.58 9.90
C ARG A 40 -2.15 -6.73 8.92
N LEU A 41 -2.62 -6.45 7.70
CA LEU A 41 -2.78 -7.44 6.64
C LEU A 41 -1.44 -8.07 6.27
N ASN A 42 -0.38 -7.26 6.09
CA ASN A 42 0.96 -7.76 5.78
C ASN A 42 1.47 -8.70 6.90
N GLN A 43 1.25 -8.33 8.17
CA GLN A 43 1.60 -9.19 9.30
C GLN A 43 0.80 -10.51 9.30
N ALA A 44 -0.47 -10.47 8.91
CA ALA A 44 -1.30 -11.68 8.79
C ALA A 44 -0.82 -12.59 7.66
N VAL A 45 -0.44 -12.02 6.51
CA VAL A 45 0.17 -12.76 5.40
C VAL A 45 1.45 -13.44 5.84
N MET A 46 2.35 -12.73 6.52
CA MET A 46 3.60 -13.32 7.02
C MET A 46 3.35 -14.51 7.94
N ARG A 47 2.42 -14.39 8.90
CA ARG A 47 2.06 -15.50 9.79
C ARG A 47 1.47 -16.70 9.04
N ALA A 48 0.64 -16.47 8.02
CA ALA A 48 0.11 -17.54 7.19
C ALA A 48 1.22 -18.27 6.43
N VAL A 49 2.19 -17.52 5.91
CA VAL A 49 3.38 -18.07 5.24
C VAL A 49 4.25 -18.88 6.21
N GLU A 50 4.49 -18.37 7.42
CA GLU A 50 5.20 -19.09 8.49
C GLU A 50 4.48 -20.38 8.91
N ALA A 51 3.14 -20.40 8.81
CA ALA A 51 2.33 -21.58 9.05
C ALA A 51 2.31 -22.59 7.88
N GLY A 52 3.03 -22.31 6.78
CA GLY A 52 3.27 -23.25 5.68
C GLY A 52 2.29 -23.15 4.50
N VAL A 53 1.54 -22.05 4.37
CA VAL A 53 0.69 -21.80 3.18
C VAL A 53 1.23 -20.66 2.32
N SER A 54 1.04 -20.74 1.01
CA SER A 54 1.26 -19.61 0.12
C SER A 54 0.02 -18.72 0.09
N VAL A 55 0.22 -17.40 0.06
CA VAL A 55 -0.85 -16.41 -0.01
C VAL A 55 -0.58 -15.45 -1.16
N GLU A 56 -1.56 -15.29 -2.04
CA GLU A 56 -1.57 -14.29 -3.11
C GLU A 56 -2.76 -13.34 -2.90
N LEU A 57 -2.55 -12.04 -3.01
CA LEU A 57 -3.64 -11.06 -2.97
C LEU A 57 -4.06 -10.71 -4.40
N VAL A 58 -5.27 -11.11 -4.77
CA VAL A 58 -5.81 -10.88 -6.11
C VAL A 58 -6.85 -9.76 -6.04
N ARG A 59 -6.80 -8.84 -7.00
CA ARG A 59 -7.85 -7.82 -7.16
C ARG A 59 -9.14 -8.47 -7.64
N SER A 60 -10.17 -8.44 -6.80
CA SER A 60 -11.50 -8.97 -7.11
C SER A 60 -12.40 -7.92 -7.76
N ALA A 61 -12.26 -6.66 -7.36
CA ALA A 61 -13.06 -5.55 -7.83
C ALA A 61 -12.32 -4.23 -7.64
N ARG A 62 -12.89 -3.16 -8.19
CA ARG A 62 -12.50 -1.78 -7.92
C ARG A 62 -13.70 -1.02 -7.38
N HIS A 63 -13.53 -0.41 -6.21
CA HIS A 63 -14.52 0.50 -5.67
C HIS A 63 -14.31 1.89 -6.30
N HIS A 64 -15.39 2.53 -6.71
CA HIS A 64 -15.39 3.88 -7.28
C HIS A 64 -16.23 4.79 -6.37
N GLY A 65 -15.64 5.90 -5.92
CA GLY A 65 -16.23 6.82 -4.95
C GLY A 65 -17.00 8.00 -5.57
N GLY A 66 -17.42 7.92 -6.83
CA GLY A 66 -18.18 8.97 -7.52
C GLY A 66 -17.35 10.10 -8.13
N ASP A 67 -16.43 10.69 -7.37
CA ASP A 67 -15.65 11.88 -7.80
C ASP A 67 -14.33 11.54 -8.54
N GLY A 68 -14.32 10.43 -9.27
CA GLY A 68 -13.11 9.93 -9.94
C GLY A 68 -12.12 9.20 -9.04
N ASN A 69 -12.34 9.21 -7.72
CA ASN A 69 -11.57 8.42 -6.76
C ASN A 69 -11.89 6.93 -6.88
N TRP A 70 -10.88 6.08 -6.73
CA TRP A 70 -11.04 4.63 -6.78
C TRP A 70 -10.03 3.90 -5.88
N GLY A 71 -10.35 2.66 -5.53
CA GLY A 71 -9.49 1.77 -4.75
C GLY A 71 -9.72 0.31 -5.09
N ASP A 72 -8.69 -0.51 -4.98
CA ASP A 72 -8.77 -1.94 -5.29
C ASP A 72 -9.25 -2.75 -4.08
N LEU A 73 -10.19 -3.67 -4.33
CA LEU A 73 -10.65 -4.63 -3.33
C LEU A 73 -9.96 -5.96 -3.56
N LEU A 74 -9.18 -6.39 -2.57
CA LEU A 74 -8.35 -7.59 -2.65
C LEU A 74 -9.03 -8.77 -1.97
N ILE A 75 -8.85 -9.96 -2.55
CA ILE A 75 -9.17 -11.25 -1.92
C ILE A 75 -7.89 -12.08 -1.80
N PRO A 76 -7.69 -12.80 -0.69
CA PRO A 76 -6.58 -13.73 -0.58
C PRO A 76 -6.91 -15.04 -1.30
N VAL A 77 -6.03 -15.48 -2.19
CA VAL A 77 -5.95 -16.84 -2.69
C VAL A 77 -4.91 -17.57 -1.86
N VAL A 78 -5.33 -18.62 -1.16
CA VAL A 78 -4.48 -19.39 -0.25
C VAL A 78 -4.30 -20.80 -0.78
N VAL A 79 -3.05 -21.22 -0.94
CA VAL A 79 -2.69 -22.54 -1.46
C VAL A 79 -1.80 -23.24 -0.45
N THR A 80 -2.14 -24.47 -0.10
CA THR A 80 -1.23 -25.33 0.67
C THR A 80 -0.26 -25.99 -0.29
N ASN A 81 1.00 -26.13 0.10
CA ASN A 81 1.94 -26.91 -0.69
C ASN A 81 1.44 -28.35 -0.71
N ARG A 82 0.81 -28.78 -1.82
CA ARG A 82 0.59 -30.22 -2.06
C ARG A 82 1.95 -30.81 -2.36
N THR A 83 2.75 -31.07 -1.33
CA THR A 83 3.64 -32.22 -1.38
C THR A 83 2.74 -33.45 -1.41
N GLY A 84 2.26 -33.76 -2.62
CA GLY A 84 1.96 -35.14 -2.96
C GLY A 84 3.19 -35.97 -2.59
N LYS A 85 2.93 -37.15 -2.02
CA LYS A 85 3.94 -38.17 -1.76
C LYS A 85 4.99 -38.26 -2.86
#